data_AF-A0A6S7AIV4-F1
#
_entry.id   AF-A0A6S7AIV4-F1
#
_cell.length_a   1.000
_cell.length_b   1.000
_cell.length_c   1.000
_cell.angle_alpha   90.00
_cell.angle_beta   90.00
_cell.angle_gamma   90.00
#
_symmetry.space_group_name_H-M   'P 1'
#
loop_
_entity.id
_entity.type
_entity.pdbx_description
1 polymer ?
#
loop_
_entity_poly.entity_id
_entity_poly.type
_entity_poly.pdbx_seq_one_letter_code
_entity_poly.pdbx_strand_id
1 'polypeptide(L)'
;MMLARFVPMIRSAIAAFALMAGVFAPAAHADTLYGGIATDGKHAKIYWALPEDTGKEAEAAGVAECRRAGGKDCKSLSWFSDSCMVYARNLTSNDLFPGNSVSPELAAKKAMRRCTAGSPDGKCRLATMPLCVGPGYSAQDLQAPKTATPAQLEALSAKLNDREYWGAIAESNSGGLSYADGYPNEKDAISKLLEWEDCEGCTKVLTYTDTCVGLAWAKGSKGRGTGFTAQNPDPKAARDAARDVCSSKTGAPNCVAMVRCSGRAYIDGYAGFEEKPN
;
A
#
# COMPACT_ATOMS: atom_id res chain seq x y z
N MET A 1 90.63 27.82 -12.27
CA MET A 1 90.70 29.20 -12.81
C MET A 1 89.33 29.50 -13.42
N MET A 2 88.51 30.24 -12.67
CA MET A 2 88.21 31.67 -12.87
C MET A 2 87.09 31.86 -13.91
N LEU A 3 85.86 32.13 -13.44
CA LEU A 3 85.22 33.48 -13.42
C LEU A 3 84.54 33.77 -14.77
N ALA A 4 83.32 34.31 -14.88
CA ALA A 4 82.34 34.77 -13.91
C ALA A 4 81.02 35.03 -14.66
N ARG A 5 79.91 34.80 -13.94
CA ARG A 5 78.71 35.65 -13.76
C ARG A 5 78.38 36.66 -14.87
N PHE A 6 77.11 36.68 -15.31
CA PHE A 6 76.24 37.87 -15.21
C PHE A 6 74.81 37.51 -15.64
N VAL A 7 73.91 37.34 -14.66
CA VAL A 7 72.46 37.52 -14.82
C VAL A 7 72.02 38.44 -13.69
N PRO A 8 71.49 39.63 -14.01
CA PRO A 8 70.29 40.06 -13.33
C PRO A 8 69.32 40.88 -14.18
N MET A 9 68.05 40.79 -13.78
CA MET A 9 66.99 41.80 -13.89
C MET A 9 66.42 42.17 -15.26
N ILE A 10 65.21 41.67 -15.52
CA ILE A 10 64.15 42.51 -16.08
C ILE A 10 62.98 42.53 -15.09
N ARG A 11 62.75 43.72 -14.53
CA ARG A 11 61.57 44.08 -13.73
C ARG A 11 60.38 44.29 -14.66
N SER A 12 59.27 43.66 -14.30
CA SER A 12 57.88 44.14 -14.32
C SER A 12 57.42 45.11 -15.41
N ALA A 13 56.38 44.74 -16.16
CA ALA A 13 55.09 45.47 -16.19
C ALA A 13 54.06 44.88 -17.19
N ILE A 14 52.85 44.63 -16.68
CA ILE A 14 51.53 44.82 -17.32
C ILE A 14 51.13 43.75 -18.36
N ALA A 15 50.38 42.71 -17.99
CA ALA A 15 48.92 42.72 -17.79
C ALA A 15 48.13 43.12 -19.05
N ALA A 16 47.64 42.12 -19.80
CA ALA A 16 46.34 42.10 -20.48
C ALA A 16 46.30 40.99 -21.54
N PHE A 17 46.05 39.74 -21.15
CA PHE A 17 45.45 38.73 -22.03
C PHE A 17 44.66 37.73 -21.17
N ALA A 18 43.68 38.26 -20.45
CA ALA A 18 42.72 37.47 -19.68
C ALA A 18 41.33 38.09 -19.85
N LEU A 19 40.85 38.15 -21.08
CA LEU A 19 39.47 38.51 -21.43
C LEU A 19 39.28 38.05 -22.88
N MET A 20 38.65 36.88 -23.05
CA MET A 20 38.03 36.31 -24.28
C MET A 20 38.10 34.76 -24.26
N ALA A 21 37.76 34.14 -23.12
CA ALA A 21 37.44 32.71 -23.04
C ALA A 21 36.09 32.50 -22.31
N GLY A 22 35.18 33.45 -22.52
CA GLY A 22 33.88 33.49 -21.84
C GLY A 22 32.73 33.64 -22.82
N VAL A 23 32.56 32.68 -23.75
CA VAL A 23 31.25 32.35 -24.34
C VAL A 23 31.33 30.87 -24.76
N PHE A 24 30.36 30.05 -24.35
CA PHE A 24 30.24 28.61 -24.60
C PHE A 24 31.04 27.67 -23.68
N ALA A 25 30.96 27.87 -22.36
CA ALA A 25 30.69 26.68 -21.55
C ALA A 25 29.22 26.32 -21.81
N PRO A 26 28.88 25.12 -22.33
CA PRO A 26 27.50 24.68 -22.20
C PRO A 26 27.23 24.70 -20.70
N ALA A 27 26.26 25.51 -20.27
CA ALA A 27 25.67 25.29 -18.98
C ALA A 27 25.26 23.81 -19.00
N ALA A 28 25.92 22.98 -18.18
CA ALA A 28 25.45 21.65 -17.89
C ALA A 28 24.15 21.84 -17.10
N HIS A 29 23.08 22.20 -17.81
CA HIS A 29 21.74 21.91 -17.36
C HIS A 29 21.75 20.40 -17.20
N ALA A 30 21.72 19.92 -15.96
CA ALA A 30 21.38 18.52 -15.75
C ALA A 30 20.04 18.34 -16.43
N ASP A 31 20.01 17.59 -17.53
CA ASP A 31 18.79 17.36 -18.30
C ASP A 31 17.74 16.83 -17.33
N THR A 32 16.57 17.47 -17.31
CA THR A 32 15.45 17.01 -16.49
C THR A 32 15.14 15.59 -16.91
N LEU A 33 15.18 14.66 -15.95
CA LEU A 33 14.93 13.26 -16.22
C LEU A 33 13.48 12.92 -15.91
N TYR A 34 12.90 12.06 -16.73
CA TYR A 34 11.49 11.68 -16.64
C TYR A 34 11.33 10.20 -16.30
N GLY A 35 10.26 9.90 -15.57
CA GLY A 35 9.82 8.53 -15.27
C GLY A 35 8.38 8.35 -15.68
N GLY A 36 8.07 7.20 -16.28
CA GLY A 36 6.74 6.87 -16.76
C GLY A 36 6.17 5.68 -16.04
N ILE A 37 4.88 5.73 -15.71
CA ILE A 37 4.18 4.68 -14.97
C ILE A 37 2.96 4.25 -15.76
N ALA A 38 2.77 2.94 -15.87
CA ALA A 38 1.64 2.31 -16.53
C ALA A 38 1.03 1.21 -15.66
N THR A 39 -0.14 0.72 -16.09
CA THR A 39 -0.83 -0.41 -15.48
C THR A 39 -1.58 -1.21 -16.55
N ASP A 40 -1.96 -2.44 -16.23
CA ASP A 40 -2.84 -3.25 -17.08
C ASP A 40 -4.31 -2.81 -16.96
N GLY A 41 -5.18 -3.34 -17.83
CA GLY A 41 -6.59 -2.99 -17.87
C GLY A 41 -7.33 -3.21 -16.55
N LYS A 42 -6.93 -4.25 -15.80
CA LYS A 42 -7.49 -4.63 -14.49
C LYS A 42 -6.83 -3.88 -13.32
N HIS A 43 -5.94 -2.96 -13.63
CA HIS A 43 -5.07 -2.29 -12.68
C HIS A 43 -4.21 -3.24 -11.85
N ALA A 44 -4.03 -4.51 -12.17
CA ALA A 44 -3.50 -5.51 -11.24
C ALA A 44 -2.02 -5.27 -10.87
N LYS A 45 -1.23 -4.72 -11.80
CA LYS A 45 0.19 -4.40 -11.57
C LYS A 45 0.55 -2.99 -12.01
N ILE A 46 1.58 -2.43 -11.38
CA ILE A 46 2.23 -1.19 -11.80
C ILE A 46 3.49 -1.55 -12.59
N TYR A 47 3.67 -0.89 -13.72
CA TYR A 47 4.85 -0.99 -14.59
C TYR A 47 5.47 0.39 -14.71
N TRP A 48 6.78 0.46 -14.92
CA TRP A 48 7.46 1.74 -14.98
C TRP A 48 8.69 1.69 -15.88
N ALA A 49 9.01 2.83 -16.49
CA ALA A 49 10.24 3.06 -17.24
C ALA A 49 10.92 4.32 -16.68
N LEU A 50 12.23 4.23 -16.44
CA LEU A 50 13.05 5.32 -15.93
C LEU A 50 14.56 5.03 -16.14
N PRO A 51 15.38 6.07 -16.43
CA PRO A 51 14.98 7.43 -16.83
C PRO A 51 14.65 7.51 -18.34
N GLU A 52 13.90 8.53 -18.73
CA GLU A 52 13.65 8.94 -20.12
C GLU A 52 13.88 10.45 -20.27
N ASP A 53 14.08 10.92 -21.52
CA ASP A 53 14.46 12.31 -21.80
C ASP A 53 13.27 13.28 -21.88
N THR A 54 12.07 12.76 -22.14
CA THR A 54 10.83 13.56 -22.15
C THR A 54 9.68 12.85 -21.46
N GLY A 55 8.70 13.63 -20.96
CA GLY A 55 7.49 13.06 -20.37
C GLY A 55 6.70 12.16 -21.33
N LYS A 56 6.67 12.50 -22.63
CA LYS A 56 5.96 11.70 -23.65
C LYS A 56 6.64 10.35 -23.91
N GLU A 57 7.97 10.34 -23.96
CA GLU A 57 8.74 9.09 -24.07
C GLU A 57 8.58 8.25 -22.81
N ALA A 58 8.60 8.88 -21.63
CA ALA A 58 8.31 8.23 -20.35
C ALA A 58 6.98 7.47 -20.35
N GLU A 59 5.88 8.13 -20.73
CA GLU A 59 4.57 7.46 -20.81
C GLU A 59 4.57 6.28 -21.79
N ALA A 60 5.15 6.48 -22.98
CA ALA A 60 5.22 5.44 -24.00
C ALA A 60 6.07 4.25 -23.54
N ALA A 61 7.20 4.51 -22.90
CA ALA A 61 8.10 3.51 -22.36
C ALA A 61 7.43 2.73 -21.22
N GLY A 62 6.73 3.39 -20.28
CA GLY A 62 5.97 2.72 -19.23
C GLY A 62 4.91 1.76 -19.79
N VAL A 63 4.17 2.17 -20.82
CA VAL A 63 3.22 1.29 -21.53
C VAL A 63 3.92 0.15 -22.25
N ALA A 64 5.09 0.39 -22.84
CA ALA A 64 5.90 -0.64 -23.48
C ALA A 64 6.40 -1.69 -22.46
N GLU A 65 6.79 -1.28 -21.26
CA GLU A 65 7.15 -2.19 -20.16
C GLU A 65 5.97 -3.08 -19.77
N CYS A 66 4.78 -2.50 -19.62
CA CYS A 66 3.56 -3.27 -19.36
C CYS A 66 3.32 -4.34 -20.43
N ARG A 67 3.43 -3.98 -21.72
CA ARG A 67 3.24 -4.92 -22.83
C ARG A 67 4.32 -5.99 -22.85
N ARG A 68 5.59 -5.62 -22.62
CA ARG A 68 6.72 -6.56 -22.58
C ARG A 68 6.59 -7.58 -21.47
N ALA A 69 6.04 -7.17 -20.32
CA ALA A 69 5.74 -8.04 -19.20
C ALA A 69 4.47 -8.90 -19.40
N GLY A 70 3.82 -8.83 -20.57
CA GLY A 70 2.63 -9.61 -20.90
C GLY A 70 1.31 -9.02 -20.37
N GLY A 71 1.32 -7.75 -19.93
CA GLY A 71 0.12 -7.03 -19.54
C GLY A 71 -0.86 -6.86 -20.71
N LYS A 72 -2.16 -6.92 -20.40
CA LYS A 72 -3.25 -6.67 -21.35
C LYS A 72 -3.86 -5.30 -21.10
N ASP A 73 -4.32 -4.65 -22.17
CA ASP A 73 -4.99 -3.33 -22.11
C ASP A 73 -4.15 -2.29 -21.36
N CYS A 74 -2.83 -2.31 -21.61
CA CYS A 74 -1.86 -1.46 -20.96
C CYS A 74 -2.14 0.04 -21.21
N LYS A 75 -2.19 0.81 -20.13
CA LYS A 75 -2.47 2.25 -20.14
C LYS A 75 -1.46 3.01 -19.29
N SER A 76 -1.10 4.21 -19.76
CA SER A 76 -0.33 5.17 -18.97
C SER A 76 -1.17 5.60 -17.76
N LEU A 77 -0.53 5.68 -16.60
CA LEU A 77 -1.11 6.27 -15.40
C LEU A 77 -0.63 7.71 -15.21
N SER A 78 0.67 7.95 -15.39
CA SER A 78 1.29 9.28 -15.30
C SER A 78 2.74 9.25 -15.78
N TRP A 79 3.28 10.43 -16.04
CA TRP A 79 4.71 10.71 -16.01
C TRP A 79 5.05 11.65 -14.85
N PHE A 80 6.32 11.68 -14.47
CA PHE A 80 6.88 12.58 -13.47
C PHE A 80 8.32 12.94 -13.84
N SER A 81 8.84 14.03 -13.28
CA SER A 81 10.19 14.51 -13.58
C SER A 81 10.89 14.96 -12.31
N ASP A 82 12.20 14.71 -12.21
CA ASP A 82 13.09 15.11 -11.10
C ASP A 82 12.42 14.99 -9.71
N SER A 83 11.68 13.91 -9.52
CA SER A 83 10.84 13.67 -8.34
C SER A 83 10.62 12.18 -8.12
N CYS A 84 9.92 11.84 -7.03
CA CYS A 84 9.43 10.49 -6.79
C CYS A 84 7.91 10.41 -6.97
N MET A 85 7.45 9.32 -7.59
CA MET A 85 6.04 8.98 -7.77
C MET A 85 5.76 7.57 -7.23
N VAL A 86 4.59 7.39 -6.62
CA VAL A 86 4.14 6.09 -6.12
C VAL A 86 2.62 6.04 -6.11
N TYR A 87 2.07 4.83 -6.20
CA TYR A 87 0.64 4.60 -6.07
C TYR A 87 0.35 3.77 -4.83
N ALA A 88 -0.67 4.17 -4.08
CA ALA A 88 -1.37 3.29 -3.15
C ALA A 88 -2.58 2.70 -3.86
N ARG A 89 -3.01 1.53 -3.41
CA ARG A 89 -4.13 0.77 -3.98
C ARG A 89 -5.14 0.44 -2.89
N ASN A 90 -6.42 0.57 -3.18
CA ASN A 90 -7.47 -0.08 -2.43
C ASN A 90 -7.56 -1.57 -2.82
N LEU A 91 -7.36 -2.48 -1.86
CA LEU A 91 -7.29 -3.91 -2.11
C LEU A 91 -8.64 -4.58 -2.40
N THR A 92 -9.76 -3.92 -2.08
CA THR A 92 -11.11 -4.36 -2.45
C THR A 92 -11.47 -3.91 -3.87
N SER A 93 -11.35 -2.63 -4.19
CA SER A 93 -11.80 -2.07 -5.48
C SER A 93 -10.74 -2.06 -6.58
N ASN A 94 -9.46 -2.24 -6.22
CA ASN A 94 -8.28 -2.01 -7.07
C ASN A 94 -8.06 -0.56 -7.51
N ASP A 95 -8.75 0.41 -6.92
CA ASP A 95 -8.52 1.83 -7.23
C ASP A 95 -7.11 2.27 -6.85
N LEU A 96 -6.51 3.11 -7.70
CA LEU A 96 -5.14 3.59 -7.57
C LEU A 96 -5.09 5.07 -7.19
N PHE A 97 -4.29 5.40 -6.18
CA PHE A 97 -4.16 6.73 -5.59
C PHE A 97 -2.71 7.22 -5.69
N PRO A 98 -2.43 8.27 -6.48
CA PRO A 98 -1.07 8.74 -6.73
C PRO A 98 -0.53 9.58 -5.57
N GLY A 99 0.77 9.51 -5.34
CA GLY A 99 1.54 10.43 -4.51
C GLY A 99 2.82 10.84 -5.21
N ASN A 100 3.03 12.14 -5.38
CA ASN A 100 4.23 12.71 -5.99
C ASN A 100 4.90 13.70 -5.03
N SER A 101 6.22 13.62 -4.92
CA SER A 101 7.03 14.55 -4.14
C SER A 101 8.50 14.41 -4.48
N VAL A 102 9.29 15.46 -4.26
CA VAL A 102 10.76 15.39 -4.35
C VAL A 102 11.40 14.51 -3.26
N SER A 103 10.62 14.03 -2.29
CA SER A 103 11.06 13.10 -1.25
C SER A 103 10.33 11.76 -1.44
N PRO A 104 11.04 10.61 -1.45
CA PRO A 104 10.43 9.28 -1.55
C PRO A 104 9.39 9.03 -0.45
N GLU A 105 9.75 9.39 0.79
CA GLU A 105 8.88 9.23 1.96
C GLU A 105 7.60 10.08 1.83
N LEU A 106 7.73 11.35 1.44
CA LEU A 106 6.57 12.23 1.27
C LEU A 106 5.67 11.78 0.13
N ALA A 107 6.22 11.24 -0.96
CA ALA A 107 5.44 10.66 -2.04
C ALA A 107 4.58 9.48 -1.53
N ALA A 108 5.19 8.54 -0.80
CA ALA A 108 4.49 7.39 -0.22
C ALA A 108 3.42 7.81 0.79
N LYS A 109 3.74 8.76 1.68
CA LYS A 109 2.78 9.31 2.65
C LYS A 109 1.59 9.98 1.97
N LYS A 110 1.81 10.74 0.89
CA LYS A 110 0.73 11.37 0.11
C LYS A 110 -0.18 10.32 -0.54
N ALA A 111 0.39 9.29 -1.16
CA ALA A 111 -0.38 8.22 -1.79
C ALA A 111 -1.26 7.48 -0.79
N MET A 112 -0.68 7.06 0.34
CA MET A 112 -1.42 6.36 1.40
C MET A 112 -2.54 7.23 1.98
N ARG A 113 -2.27 8.50 2.32
CA ARG A 113 -3.30 9.43 2.81
C ARG A 113 -4.46 9.61 1.83
N ARG A 114 -4.16 9.74 0.53
CA ARG A 114 -5.19 9.83 -0.51
C ARG A 114 -6.02 8.56 -0.62
N CYS A 115 -5.37 7.39 -0.57
CA CYS A 115 -6.09 6.12 -0.55
C CYS A 115 -6.99 6.01 0.67
N THR A 116 -6.47 6.26 1.87
CA THR A 116 -7.23 6.17 3.13
C THR A 116 -8.43 7.12 3.14
N ALA A 117 -8.28 8.33 2.62
CA ALA A 117 -9.36 9.30 2.50
C ALA A 117 -10.39 8.95 1.42
N GLY A 118 -9.95 8.36 0.30
CA GLY A 118 -10.82 7.97 -0.81
C GLY A 118 -11.46 6.59 -0.68
N SER A 119 -11.08 5.81 0.34
CA SER A 119 -11.51 4.42 0.53
C SER A 119 -12.32 4.26 1.81
N PRO A 120 -13.66 4.08 1.72
CA PRO A 120 -14.51 3.89 2.89
C PRO A 120 -14.15 2.67 3.75
N ASP A 121 -13.60 1.60 3.16
CA ASP A 121 -13.08 0.42 3.86
C ASP A 121 -11.58 0.54 4.23
N GLY A 122 -10.91 1.57 3.72
CA GLY A 122 -9.53 1.91 4.02
C GLY A 122 -8.51 0.84 3.71
N LYS A 123 -8.80 -0.19 2.92
CA LYS A 123 -7.90 -1.34 2.67
C LYS A 123 -6.74 -0.96 1.74
N CYS A 124 -5.92 -0.01 2.19
CA CYS A 124 -4.94 0.69 1.40
C CYS A 124 -3.55 0.11 1.56
N ARG A 125 -2.82 -0.10 0.45
CA ARG A 125 -1.43 -0.54 0.47
C ARG A 125 -0.64 0.12 -0.64
N LEU A 126 0.65 0.38 -0.46
CA LEU A 126 1.50 0.82 -1.57
C LEU A 126 1.59 -0.29 -2.63
N ALA A 127 1.42 0.07 -3.90
CA ALA A 127 1.53 -0.86 -5.02
C ALA A 127 3.00 -1.14 -5.42
N THR A 128 3.92 -0.26 -5.02
CA THR A 128 5.37 -0.36 -5.25
C THR A 128 6.11 0.52 -4.25
N MET A 129 7.42 0.32 -4.10
CA MET A 129 8.28 1.34 -3.48
C MET A 129 8.30 2.62 -4.35
N PRO A 130 8.59 3.80 -3.78
CA PRO A 130 8.68 5.04 -4.53
C PRO A 130 9.61 4.95 -5.74
N LEU A 131 9.08 5.29 -6.91
CA LEU A 131 9.82 5.37 -8.16
C LEU A 131 10.42 6.77 -8.26
N CYS A 132 11.73 6.89 -8.19
CA CYS A 132 12.42 8.18 -8.20
C CYS A 132 13.26 8.34 -9.47
N VAL A 133 13.32 9.56 -9.99
CA VAL A 133 14.12 9.92 -11.16
C VAL A 133 14.75 11.30 -10.93
N GLY A 134 15.99 11.49 -11.39
CA GLY A 134 16.71 12.75 -11.26
C GLY A 134 18.03 12.62 -10.49
N PRO A 135 18.94 13.60 -10.63
CA PRO A 135 20.31 13.52 -10.11
C PRO A 135 20.40 13.63 -8.57
N GLY A 136 19.33 14.06 -7.91
CA GLY A 136 19.29 14.26 -6.45
C GLY A 136 19.06 13.00 -5.61
N TYR A 137 18.88 11.84 -6.24
CA TYR A 137 18.51 10.59 -5.57
C TYR A 137 19.69 9.64 -5.40
N SER A 138 19.73 8.95 -4.26
CA SER A 138 20.78 7.97 -4.00
C SER A 138 20.60 6.74 -4.90
N ALA A 139 21.68 5.99 -5.13
CA ALA A 139 21.59 4.70 -5.82
C ALA A 139 20.60 3.73 -5.14
N GLN A 140 20.45 3.84 -3.81
CA GLN A 140 19.48 3.06 -3.04
C GLN A 140 18.04 3.45 -3.41
N ASP A 141 17.73 4.75 -3.47
CA ASP A 141 16.39 5.23 -3.85
C ASP A 141 16.02 4.79 -5.28
N LEU A 142 16.97 4.88 -6.22
CA LEU A 142 16.76 4.50 -7.62
C LEU A 142 16.56 2.99 -7.81
N GLN A 143 17.16 2.15 -6.96
CA GLN A 143 17.06 0.69 -7.06
C GLN A 143 15.96 0.09 -6.19
N ALA A 144 15.47 0.80 -5.16
CA ALA A 144 14.48 0.28 -4.22
C ALA A 144 13.25 -0.37 -4.88
N PRO A 145 12.65 0.18 -5.96
CA PRO A 145 11.51 -0.45 -6.65
C PRO A 145 11.82 -1.79 -7.31
N LYS A 146 13.09 -2.03 -7.67
CA LYS A 146 13.54 -3.26 -8.33
C LYS A 146 13.98 -4.33 -7.32
N THR A 147 14.57 -3.90 -6.20
CA THR A 147 15.22 -4.82 -5.26
C THR A 147 14.41 -5.07 -3.98
N ALA A 148 13.40 -4.24 -3.68
CA ALA A 148 12.61 -4.42 -2.48
C ALA A 148 11.81 -5.73 -2.52
N THR A 149 11.86 -6.45 -1.41
CA THR A 149 11.04 -7.64 -1.19
C THR A 149 9.58 -7.26 -0.91
N PRO A 150 8.63 -8.16 -1.14
CA PRO A 150 7.23 -7.95 -0.73
C PRO A 150 7.08 -7.57 0.75
N ALA A 151 7.92 -8.15 1.63
CA ALA A 151 7.90 -7.85 3.06
C ALA A 151 8.33 -6.41 3.37
N GLN A 152 9.32 -5.86 2.64
CA GLN A 152 9.75 -4.47 2.81
C GLN A 152 8.68 -3.48 2.33
N LEU A 153 8.02 -3.77 1.20
CA LEU A 153 6.90 -2.97 0.73
C LEU A 153 5.74 -2.98 1.71
N GLU A 154 5.45 -4.15 2.30
CA GLU A 154 4.39 -4.25 3.30
C GLU A 154 4.76 -3.54 4.60
N ALA A 155 6.01 -3.65 5.06
CA ALA A 155 6.47 -2.93 6.24
C ALA A 155 6.35 -1.41 6.07
N LEU A 156 6.69 -0.88 4.89
CA LEU A 156 6.50 0.54 4.58
C LEU A 156 5.01 0.91 4.53
N SER A 157 4.19 0.09 3.87
CA SER A 157 2.75 0.32 3.78
C SER A 157 2.10 0.35 5.15
N ALA A 158 2.45 -0.60 6.03
CA ALA A 158 1.97 -0.66 7.40
C ALA A 158 2.41 0.56 8.21
N LYS A 159 3.69 0.98 8.11
CA LYS A 159 4.20 2.17 8.79
C LYS A 159 3.45 3.45 8.40
N LEU A 160 3.02 3.56 7.15
CA LEU A 160 2.35 4.75 6.62
C LEU A 160 0.83 4.72 6.74
N ASN A 161 0.28 3.57 7.12
CA ASN A 161 -1.14 3.40 7.32
C ASN A 161 -1.48 3.70 8.78
N ASP A 162 -2.06 4.88 9.00
CA ASP A 162 -2.52 5.34 10.32
C ASP A 162 -3.94 4.89 10.66
N ARG A 163 -4.56 4.08 9.79
CA ARG A 163 -5.93 3.63 9.95
C ARG A 163 -6.01 2.35 10.79
N GLU A 164 -6.86 2.40 11.79
CA GLU A 164 -7.32 1.21 12.50
C GLU A 164 -8.38 0.48 11.67
N TYR A 165 -8.48 -0.83 11.87
CA TYR A 165 -9.44 -1.68 11.18
C TYR A 165 -10.27 -2.44 12.19
N TRP A 166 -11.49 -1.95 12.37
CA TRP A 166 -12.46 -2.49 13.30
C TRP A 166 -13.44 -3.44 12.62
N GLY A 167 -13.76 -4.50 13.35
CA GLY A 167 -14.82 -5.45 13.04
C GLY A 167 -15.92 -5.42 14.10
N ALA A 168 -17.10 -5.88 13.70
CA ALA A 168 -18.31 -5.91 14.50
C ALA A 168 -19.04 -7.22 14.31
N ILE A 169 -19.58 -7.77 15.40
CA ILE A 169 -20.55 -8.88 15.37
C ILE A 169 -21.85 -8.39 16.02
N ALA A 170 -22.97 -8.66 15.37
CA ALA A 170 -24.30 -8.39 15.89
C ALA A 170 -25.19 -9.62 15.75
N GLU A 171 -26.21 -9.72 16.61
CA GLU A 171 -27.12 -10.86 16.69
C GLU A 171 -28.56 -10.37 16.48
N SER A 172 -29.27 -10.93 15.51
CA SER A 172 -30.69 -10.61 15.28
C SER A 172 -31.60 -11.20 16.37
N ASN A 173 -32.88 -10.81 16.41
CA ASN A 173 -33.86 -11.40 17.34
C ASN A 173 -34.12 -12.88 17.08
N SER A 174 -33.92 -13.34 15.84
CA SER A 174 -33.85 -14.77 15.52
C SER A 174 -32.44 -15.32 15.78
N GLY A 175 -31.67 -14.70 16.68
CA GLY A 175 -30.30 -15.02 17.02
C GLY A 175 -29.24 -14.78 15.93
N GLY A 176 -29.64 -14.23 14.78
CA GLY A 176 -28.83 -14.24 13.57
C GLY A 176 -27.48 -13.53 13.73
N LEU A 177 -26.34 -14.23 13.82
CA LEU A 177 -25.02 -13.56 13.77
C LEU A 177 -24.71 -12.95 12.40
N SER A 178 -24.58 -11.64 12.36
CA SER A 178 -24.11 -10.84 11.23
C SER A 178 -22.81 -10.15 11.62
N TYR A 179 -22.00 -9.77 10.63
CA TYR A 179 -20.67 -9.21 10.87
C TYR A 179 -20.32 -8.12 9.86
N ALA A 180 -19.42 -7.24 10.24
CA ALA A 180 -18.88 -6.18 9.39
C ALA A 180 -17.39 -6.00 9.73
N ASP A 181 -16.49 -5.98 8.74
CA ASP A 181 -15.03 -5.93 8.94
C ASP A 181 -14.39 -4.75 8.21
N GLY A 182 -13.24 -4.29 8.71
CA GLY A 182 -12.39 -3.33 7.99
C GLY A 182 -12.88 -1.89 8.07
N TYR A 183 -13.62 -1.52 9.11
CA TYR A 183 -14.09 -0.16 9.31
C TYR A 183 -13.04 0.72 10.00
N PRO A 184 -13.02 2.04 9.76
CA PRO A 184 -11.97 2.93 10.28
C PRO A 184 -11.97 3.09 11.81
N ASN A 185 -13.11 2.81 12.45
CA ASN A 185 -13.30 2.96 13.89
C ASN A 185 -14.42 2.02 14.36
N GLU A 186 -14.45 1.77 15.68
CA GLU A 186 -15.45 0.88 16.30
C GLU A 186 -16.89 1.34 16.01
N LYS A 187 -17.14 2.65 16.09
CA LYS A 187 -18.50 3.21 15.93
C LYS A 187 -19.05 2.91 14.54
N ASP A 188 -18.26 3.15 13.49
CA ASP A 188 -18.67 2.92 12.11
C ASP A 188 -18.86 1.43 11.82
N ALA A 189 -18.03 0.57 12.39
CA ALA A 189 -18.18 -0.88 12.25
C ALA A 189 -19.57 -1.35 12.72
N ILE A 190 -20.08 -0.76 13.81
CA ILE A 190 -21.32 -1.23 14.46
C ILE A 190 -22.51 -0.51 13.85
N SER A 191 -22.43 0.81 13.66
CA SER A 191 -23.54 1.57 13.08
C SER A 191 -23.87 1.05 11.69
N LYS A 192 -22.85 0.78 10.85
CA LYS A 192 -23.06 0.26 9.50
C LYS A 192 -23.62 -1.15 9.49
N LEU A 193 -23.17 -2.02 10.39
CA LEU A 193 -23.72 -3.37 10.53
C LEU A 193 -25.22 -3.34 10.91
N LEU A 194 -25.59 -2.46 11.84
CA LEU A 194 -26.97 -2.35 12.31
C LEU A 194 -27.91 -1.68 11.29
N GLU A 195 -27.37 -1.02 10.26
CA GLU A 195 -28.14 -0.46 9.13
C GLU A 195 -28.46 -1.50 8.05
N TRP A 196 -27.89 -2.72 8.10
CA TRP A 196 -28.13 -3.75 7.09
C TRP A 196 -29.53 -4.37 7.24
N GLU A 197 -30.18 -4.68 6.11
CA GLU A 197 -31.50 -5.32 6.08
C GLU A 197 -31.51 -6.64 6.86
N ASP A 198 -30.45 -7.45 6.70
CA ASP A 198 -30.26 -8.71 7.43
C ASP A 198 -29.99 -8.54 8.94
N CYS A 199 -29.92 -7.29 9.42
CA CYS A 199 -29.72 -6.95 10.82
C CYS A 199 -30.82 -6.08 11.43
N GLU A 200 -32.03 -6.09 10.86
CA GLU A 200 -33.18 -5.42 11.47
C GLU A 200 -33.44 -5.93 12.90
N GLY A 201 -33.39 -5.02 13.89
CA GLY A 201 -33.54 -5.36 15.30
C GLY A 201 -32.35 -6.11 15.93
N CYS A 202 -31.19 -6.12 15.27
CA CYS A 202 -29.97 -6.69 15.84
C CYS A 202 -29.49 -5.99 17.10
N THR A 203 -28.85 -6.77 17.98
CA THR A 203 -28.09 -6.26 19.12
C THR A 203 -26.60 -6.52 18.91
N LYS A 204 -25.75 -5.54 19.25
CA LYS A 204 -24.30 -5.70 19.25
C LYS A 204 -23.90 -6.87 20.18
N VAL A 205 -23.11 -7.81 19.66
CA VAL A 205 -22.48 -8.87 20.46
C VAL A 205 -21.11 -8.39 20.93
N LEU A 206 -20.23 -8.07 19.99
CA LEU A 206 -18.87 -7.62 20.28
C LEU A 206 -18.28 -6.81 19.12
N THR A 207 -17.14 -6.19 19.40
CA THR A 207 -16.29 -5.50 18.43
C THR A 207 -14.87 -6.02 18.59
N TYR A 208 -14.07 -5.87 17.55
CA TYR A 208 -12.71 -6.42 17.53
C TYR A 208 -11.81 -5.61 16.61
N THR A 209 -10.53 -5.55 16.96
CA THR A 209 -9.47 -4.93 16.16
C THR A 209 -8.20 -5.75 16.34
N ASP A 210 -7.39 -5.83 15.29
CA ASP A 210 -6.15 -6.61 15.23
C ASP A 210 -6.25 -8.04 15.80
N THR A 211 -7.39 -8.68 15.54
CA THR A 211 -7.67 -10.05 15.99
C THR A 211 -8.74 -10.71 15.13
N CYS A 212 -8.97 -12.01 15.36
CA CYS A 212 -10.06 -12.76 14.78
C CYS A 212 -11.09 -13.19 15.82
N VAL A 213 -12.31 -13.39 15.36
CA VAL A 213 -13.46 -13.86 16.13
C VAL A 213 -14.00 -15.11 15.45
N GLY A 214 -13.85 -16.26 16.12
CA GLY A 214 -14.58 -17.46 15.76
C GLY A 214 -16.04 -17.32 16.15
N LEU A 215 -16.94 -17.79 15.30
CA LEU A 215 -18.40 -17.78 15.49
C LEU A 215 -18.89 -19.21 15.33
N ALA A 216 -19.59 -19.76 16.32
CA ALA A 216 -20.06 -21.14 16.27
C ALA A 216 -21.50 -21.34 16.77
N TRP A 217 -22.17 -22.37 16.27
CA TRP A 217 -23.54 -22.74 16.65
C TRP A 217 -23.80 -24.23 16.40
N ALA A 218 -24.80 -24.78 17.10
CA ALA A 218 -25.20 -26.17 16.90
C ALA A 218 -25.87 -26.36 15.53
N LYS A 219 -25.52 -27.46 14.85
CA LYS A 219 -26.07 -27.79 13.52
C LYS A 219 -27.57 -28.07 13.60
N GLY A 220 -28.35 -27.51 12.66
CA GLY A 220 -29.80 -27.68 12.59
C GLY A 220 -30.62 -26.72 13.47
N SER A 221 -29.98 -25.91 14.31
CA SER A 221 -30.66 -24.89 15.12
C SER A 221 -31.17 -23.74 14.26
N LYS A 222 -32.50 -23.53 14.24
CA LYS A 222 -33.13 -22.29 13.74
C LYS A 222 -33.25 -21.31 14.90
N GLY A 223 -33.08 -20.02 14.62
CA GLY A 223 -33.04 -19.04 15.70
C GLY A 223 -31.68 -19.11 16.38
N ARG A 224 -30.68 -18.45 15.81
CA ARG A 224 -29.25 -18.47 16.14
C ARG A 224 -28.94 -17.91 17.57
N GLY A 225 -29.82 -18.08 18.56
CA GLY A 225 -29.65 -17.47 19.89
C GLY A 225 -28.49 -18.11 20.65
N THR A 226 -27.48 -17.31 20.98
CA THR A 226 -26.21 -17.65 21.68
C THR A 226 -25.09 -18.20 20.80
N GLY A 227 -24.86 -17.59 19.63
CA GLY A 227 -23.64 -17.87 18.87
C GLY A 227 -22.39 -17.76 19.76
N PHE A 228 -21.60 -18.83 19.81
CA PHE A 228 -20.42 -18.88 20.66
C PHE A 228 -19.29 -18.15 19.97
N THR A 229 -18.71 -17.18 20.66
CA THR A 229 -17.59 -16.40 20.13
C THR A 229 -16.30 -16.71 20.88
N ALA A 230 -15.19 -16.78 20.15
CA ALA A 230 -13.86 -16.83 20.75
C ALA A 230 -12.91 -15.90 19.99
N GLN A 231 -12.18 -15.05 20.71
CA GLN A 231 -11.19 -14.16 20.10
C GLN A 231 -9.82 -14.81 20.11
N ASN A 232 -9.13 -14.75 18.98
CA ASN A 232 -7.73 -15.15 18.88
C ASN A 232 -7.10 -14.47 17.64
N PRO A 233 -5.87 -13.96 17.72
CA PRO A 233 -5.18 -13.43 16.53
C PRO A 233 -4.94 -14.49 15.44
N ASP A 234 -4.84 -15.77 15.81
CA ASP A 234 -4.83 -16.87 14.85
C ASP A 234 -6.26 -17.24 14.41
N PRO A 235 -6.60 -17.13 13.10
CA PRO A 235 -7.95 -17.38 12.62
C PRO A 235 -8.45 -18.80 12.91
N LYS A 236 -7.57 -19.81 12.80
CA LYS A 236 -7.94 -21.21 13.01
C LYS A 236 -8.22 -21.47 14.48
N ALA A 237 -7.35 -20.99 15.36
CA ALA A 237 -7.54 -21.10 16.80
C ALA A 237 -8.81 -20.37 17.26
N ALA A 238 -9.13 -19.20 16.70
CA ALA A 238 -10.38 -18.49 16.99
C ALA A 238 -11.59 -19.36 16.64
N ARG A 239 -11.62 -19.91 15.41
CA ARG A 239 -12.69 -20.79 14.91
C ARG A 239 -12.84 -22.05 15.77
N ASP A 240 -11.74 -22.74 16.01
CA ASP A 240 -11.74 -24.03 16.70
C ASP A 240 -12.12 -23.84 18.18
N ALA A 241 -11.64 -22.77 18.84
CA ALA A 241 -12.05 -22.42 20.20
C ALA A 241 -13.56 -22.10 20.29
N ALA A 242 -14.12 -21.36 19.32
CA ALA A 242 -15.56 -21.10 19.28
C ALA A 242 -16.36 -22.41 19.12
N ARG A 243 -15.88 -23.33 18.27
CA ARG A 243 -16.49 -24.65 18.09
C ARG A 243 -16.45 -25.49 19.36
N ASP A 244 -15.34 -25.47 20.09
CA ASP A 244 -15.17 -26.24 21.33
C ASP A 244 -16.08 -25.71 22.44
N VAL A 245 -16.19 -24.37 22.57
CA VAL A 245 -17.14 -23.74 23.49
C VAL A 245 -18.58 -24.12 23.13
N CYS A 246 -18.92 -24.13 21.84
CA CYS A 246 -20.24 -24.57 21.39
C CYS A 246 -20.53 -26.03 21.75
N SER A 247 -19.60 -26.93 21.40
CA SER A 247 -19.79 -28.37 21.55
C SER A 247 -19.89 -28.76 23.04
N SER A 248 -19.07 -28.13 23.90
CA SER A 248 -19.11 -28.34 25.35
C SER A 248 -20.40 -27.84 25.99
N LYS A 249 -20.90 -26.66 25.60
CA LYS A 249 -22.11 -26.07 26.19
C LYS A 249 -23.41 -26.70 25.71
N THR A 250 -23.44 -27.20 24.47
CA THR A 250 -24.65 -27.78 23.87
C THR A 250 -24.68 -29.30 23.92
N GLY A 251 -23.55 -29.95 24.18
CA GLY A 251 -23.40 -31.40 24.05
C GLY A 251 -23.46 -31.89 22.60
N ALA A 252 -23.56 -30.98 21.61
CA ALA A 252 -23.62 -31.33 20.20
C ALA A 252 -22.19 -31.55 19.66
N PRO A 253 -21.85 -32.74 19.13
CA PRO A 253 -20.50 -33.04 18.65
C PRO A 253 -20.14 -32.35 17.32
N ASN A 254 -21.12 -31.75 16.64
CA ASN A 254 -20.97 -31.21 15.29
C ASN A 254 -21.39 -29.74 15.20
N CYS A 255 -20.87 -28.90 16.11
CA CYS A 255 -21.08 -27.45 15.98
C CYS A 255 -20.42 -26.92 14.69
N VAL A 256 -21.20 -26.13 13.97
CA VAL A 256 -20.73 -25.39 12.81
C VAL A 256 -19.95 -24.18 13.31
N ALA A 257 -18.83 -23.85 12.67
CA ALA A 257 -18.05 -22.68 13.05
C ALA A 257 -17.41 -22.00 11.83
N MET A 258 -17.33 -20.67 11.89
CA MET A 258 -16.62 -19.81 10.94
C MET A 258 -15.74 -18.81 11.70
N VAL A 259 -14.97 -18.00 10.98
CA VAL A 259 -14.11 -16.97 11.58
C VAL A 259 -14.19 -15.68 10.79
N ARG A 260 -14.16 -14.56 11.51
CA ARG A 260 -14.00 -13.21 10.94
C ARG A 260 -12.81 -12.50 11.58
N CYS A 261 -11.99 -11.84 10.78
CA CYS A 261 -10.84 -11.10 11.26
C CYS A 261 -10.88 -9.65 10.77
N SER A 262 -10.41 -8.75 11.63
CA SER A 262 -10.22 -7.35 11.27
C SER A 262 -8.90 -6.88 11.87
N GLY A 263 -8.21 -6.01 11.13
CA GLY A 263 -6.84 -5.61 11.42
C GLY A 263 -5.98 -5.53 10.17
N ARG A 264 -4.86 -4.83 10.26
CA ARG A 264 -3.96 -4.62 9.11
C ARG A 264 -3.48 -5.93 8.50
N ALA A 265 -3.20 -6.92 9.35
CA ALA A 265 -2.69 -8.23 8.96
C ALA A 265 -3.68 -9.08 8.13
N TYR A 266 -4.98 -8.75 8.14
CA TYR A 266 -6.04 -9.57 7.57
C TYR A 266 -6.63 -9.02 6.26
N ILE A 267 -6.06 -7.93 5.74
CA ILE A 267 -6.58 -7.23 4.56
C ILE A 267 -6.53 -8.08 3.28
N ASP A 268 -5.52 -8.95 3.16
CA ASP A 268 -5.35 -9.86 2.02
C ASP A 268 -6.17 -11.15 2.14
N GLY A 269 -7.03 -11.23 3.16
CA GLY A 269 -7.71 -12.46 3.55
C GLY A 269 -6.92 -13.29 4.55
N TYR A 270 -7.52 -14.39 4.97
CA TYR A 270 -6.99 -15.29 6.00
C TYR A 270 -7.53 -16.70 5.78
N ALA A 271 -6.84 -17.69 6.34
CA ALA A 271 -7.32 -19.07 6.32
C ALA A 271 -8.70 -19.15 7.00
N GLY A 272 -9.68 -19.71 6.28
CA GLY A 272 -11.07 -19.79 6.75
C GLY A 272 -11.97 -18.61 6.36
N PHE A 273 -11.46 -17.59 5.66
CA PHE A 273 -12.27 -16.43 5.24
C PHE A 273 -13.48 -16.81 4.36
N GLU A 274 -13.30 -17.75 3.43
CA GLU A 274 -14.36 -18.22 2.52
C GLU A 274 -15.04 -19.52 2.99
N GLU A 275 -14.67 -20.04 4.17
CA GLU A 275 -15.30 -21.26 4.67
C GLU A 275 -16.75 -20.96 5.02
N LYS A 276 -17.65 -21.56 4.23
CA LYS A 276 -19.08 -21.52 4.53
C LYS A 276 -19.36 -22.39 5.77
N PRO A 277 -20.37 -22.00 6.55
CA PRO A 277 -20.85 -22.88 7.61
C PRO A 277 -21.36 -24.21 7.03
N ASN A 278 -20.68 -25.31 7.40
CA ASN A 278 -21.02 -26.70 7.02
C ASN A 278 -21.87 -27.42 8.07
#